data_AF-A0A1A8HJF9-F1
#
_entry.id   AF-A0A1A8HJF9-F1
#
_cell.length_a   1.000
_cell.length_b   1.000
_cell.length_c   1.000
_cell.angle_alpha   90.00
_cell.angle_beta   90.00
_cell.angle_gamma   90.00
#
_symmetry.space_group_name_H-M   'P 1'
#
loop_
_entity.id
_entity.type
_entity.pdbx_description
1 polymer ?
#
loop_
_entity_poly.entity_id
_entity_poly.type
_entity_poly.pdbx_seq_one_letter_code
_entity_poly.pdbx_strand_id
1 'polypeptide(L)'
;MEHQKEALRRIISTLASKNEELHHFLESVDNTVAGLQEESCKVMSELEEELEKLSSALKERGAELGDIINKEKQRKEAELERQLMEGRFALLSCEELLEFANQTLSVTNEEEFFTAAKQIKERVTMAPAFRLTTRPMVSENMSQYTVDFSTEREGLQRLYFLPVPGSPEIDTSRCAVRDNVITVAWQPIGETAEDGGPIERYELEYRKTNCDNLLRVTGACWEKICDIKNTQVTISGLKFDTLFVVVRVRARNKAAAGEFSEPVAMETRAFNFGFDAATAHAELKVQGDTITWEPQGVKGHEARLRSKDNKS
;
A
#
# COMPACT_ATOMS: atom_id res chain seq x y z
N MET A 1 -15.28 -73.20 20.98
CA MET A 1 -15.52 -72.87 19.55
C MET A 1 -16.35 -71.60 19.37
N GLU A 2 -17.62 -71.52 19.83
CA GLU A 2 -18.46 -70.32 19.60
C GLU A 2 -17.91 -69.04 20.24
N HIS A 3 -17.35 -69.11 21.44
CA HIS A 3 -16.71 -67.94 22.08
C HIS A 3 -15.50 -67.40 21.29
N GLN A 4 -14.71 -68.28 20.67
CA GLN A 4 -13.57 -67.89 19.83
C GLN A 4 -14.03 -67.28 18.50
N LYS A 5 -15.11 -67.80 17.90
CA LYS A 5 -15.73 -67.22 16.70
C LYS A 5 -16.27 -65.81 16.97
N GLU A 6 -16.89 -65.60 18.13
CA GLU A 6 -17.42 -64.30 18.53
C GLU A 6 -16.30 -63.27 18.80
N ALA A 7 -15.21 -63.67 19.45
CA ALA A 7 -14.03 -62.82 19.62
C ALA A 7 -13.43 -62.43 18.26
N LEU A 8 -13.34 -63.37 17.32
CA LEU A 8 -12.85 -63.12 15.97
C LEU A 8 -13.74 -62.12 15.19
N ARG A 9 -15.08 -62.22 15.32
CA ARG A 9 -16.01 -61.26 14.71
C ARG A 9 -15.80 -59.84 15.22
N ARG A 10 -15.56 -59.65 16.52
CA ARG A 10 -15.25 -58.32 17.09
C ARG A 10 -13.95 -57.76 16.53
N ILE A 11 -12.91 -58.57 16.46
CA ILE A 11 -11.62 -58.18 15.86
C ILE A 11 -11.82 -57.75 14.40
N ILE A 12 -12.57 -58.53 13.61
CA ILE A 12 -12.87 -58.21 12.21
C ILE A 12 -13.62 -56.87 12.10
N SER A 13 -14.62 -56.62 12.95
CA SER A 13 -15.36 -55.36 12.95
C SER A 13 -14.47 -54.16 13.30
N THR A 14 -13.59 -54.29 14.30
CA THR A 14 -12.62 -53.24 14.63
C THR A 14 -11.62 -53.02 13.50
N LEU A 15 -11.11 -54.08 12.85
CA LEU A 15 -10.23 -53.95 11.69
C LEU A 15 -10.94 -53.27 10.52
N ALA A 16 -12.20 -53.61 10.25
CA ALA A 16 -12.98 -53.00 9.18
C ALA A 16 -13.17 -51.49 9.40
N SER A 17 -13.60 -51.10 10.61
CA SER A 17 -13.71 -49.69 11.00
C SER A 17 -12.37 -48.97 10.90
N LYS A 18 -11.27 -49.59 11.33
CA LYS A 18 -9.95 -48.97 11.21
C LYS A 18 -9.48 -48.85 9.77
N ASN A 19 -9.83 -49.80 8.92
CA ASN A 19 -9.51 -49.76 7.50
C ASN A 19 -10.26 -48.62 6.78
N GLU A 20 -11.53 -48.39 7.13
CA GLU A 20 -12.31 -47.25 6.63
C GLU A 20 -11.73 -45.91 7.09
N GLU A 21 -11.37 -45.77 8.37
CA GLU A 21 -10.65 -44.58 8.86
C GLU A 21 -9.34 -44.32 8.12
N LEU A 22 -8.57 -45.38 7.83
CA LEU A 22 -7.32 -45.27 7.08
C LEU A 22 -7.57 -44.84 5.64
N HIS A 23 -8.61 -45.34 4.98
CA HIS A 23 -8.99 -44.89 3.65
C HIS A 23 -9.33 -43.40 3.62
N HIS A 24 -10.14 -42.91 4.55
CA HIS A 24 -10.45 -41.48 4.66
C HIS A 24 -9.23 -40.63 5.00
N PHE A 25 -8.35 -41.12 5.87
CA PHE A 25 -7.10 -40.45 6.17
C PHE A 25 -6.22 -40.32 4.93
N LEU A 26 -6.05 -41.39 4.16
CA LEU A 26 -5.26 -41.37 2.92
C LEU A 26 -5.84 -40.40 1.89
N GLU A 27 -7.16 -40.40 1.69
CA GLU A 27 -7.84 -39.43 0.82
C GLU A 27 -7.63 -37.99 1.29
N SER A 28 -7.73 -37.73 2.60
CA SER A 28 -7.45 -36.42 3.17
C SER A 28 -6.01 -35.98 2.95
N VAL A 29 -5.05 -36.90 3.04
CA VAL A 29 -3.63 -36.62 2.78
C VAL A 29 -3.41 -36.30 1.30
N ASP A 30 -3.98 -37.09 0.39
CA ASP A 30 -3.87 -36.85 -1.06
C ASP A 30 -4.45 -35.48 -1.44
N ASN A 31 -5.62 -35.12 -0.89
CA ASN A 31 -6.23 -33.80 -1.09
C ASN A 31 -5.32 -32.68 -0.54
N THR A 32 -4.68 -32.89 0.61
CA THR A 32 -3.75 -31.91 1.20
C THR A 32 -2.51 -31.74 0.33
N VAL A 33 -1.97 -32.84 -0.23
CA VAL A 33 -0.82 -32.79 -1.15
C VAL A 33 -1.17 -32.03 -2.42
N ALA A 34 -2.34 -32.30 -3.01
CA ALA A 34 -2.80 -31.58 -4.20
C ALA A 34 -2.98 -30.07 -3.92
N GLY A 35 -3.61 -29.72 -2.80
CA GLY A 35 -3.77 -28.32 -2.40
C GLY A 35 -2.44 -27.61 -2.13
N LEU A 36 -1.47 -28.29 -1.52
CA LEU A 36 -0.12 -27.75 -1.30
C LEU A 36 0.60 -27.48 -2.62
N GLN A 37 0.47 -28.38 -3.60
CA GLN A 37 1.06 -28.18 -4.93
C GLN A 37 0.47 -26.95 -5.62
N GLU A 38 -0.86 -26.79 -5.58
CA GLU A 38 -1.53 -25.63 -6.17
C GLU A 38 -1.11 -24.32 -5.49
N GLU A 39 -1.14 -24.26 -4.15
CA GLU A 39 -0.75 -23.05 -3.41
C GLU A 39 0.74 -22.73 -3.62
N SER A 40 1.62 -23.74 -3.67
CA SER A 40 3.04 -23.54 -3.96
C SER A 40 3.25 -22.96 -5.36
N CYS A 41 2.55 -23.45 -6.39
CA CYS A 41 2.64 -22.92 -7.75
C CYS A 41 2.15 -21.47 -7.83
N LYS A 42 1.09 -21.16 -7.10
CA LYS A 42 0.52 -19.82 -7.02
C LYS A 42 1.49 -18.84 -6.35
N VAL A 43 2.00 -19.15 -5.16
CA VAL A 43 2.96 -18.28 -4.44
C VAL A 43 4.25 -18.09 -5.25
N MET A 44 4.72 -19.12 -5.96
CA MET A 44 5.86 -18.98 -6.87
C MET A 44 5.57 -18.01 -8.02
N SER A 45 4.40 -18.11 -8.66
CA SER A 45 3.99 -17.19 -9.74
C SER A 45 3.91 -15.74 -9.24
N GLU A 46 3.37 -15.52 -8.05
CA GLU A 46 3.28 -14.18 -7.44
C GLU A 46 4.68 -13.59 -7.15
N LEU A 47 5.63 -14.41 -6.68
CA LEU A 47 7.03 -13.99 -6.49
C LEU A 47 7.68 -13.59 -7.83
N GLU A 48 7.50 -14.40 -8.87
CA GLU A 48 8.02 -14.10 -10.21
C GLU A 48 7.44 -12.79 -10.76
N GLU A 49 6.15 -12.52 -10.53
CA GLU A 49 5.51 -11.28 -10.94
C GLU A 49 6.12 -10.04 -10.25
N GLU A 50 6.34 -10.10 -8.93
CA GLU A 50 6.96 -8.99 -8.20
C GLU A 50 8.43 -8.77 -8.60
N LEU A 51 9.17 -9.85 -8.91
CA LEU A 51 10.53 -9.76 -9.44
C LEU A 51 10.56 -9.12 -10.83
N GLU A 52 9.60 -9.44 -11.71
CA GLU A 52 9.53 -8.84 -13.04
C GLU A 52 9.17 -7.35 -12.98
N LYS A 53 8.32 -6.94 -12.04
CA LYS A 53 8.07 -5.51 -11.76
C LYS A 53 9.35 -4.76 -11.37
N LEU A 54 10.18 -5.36 -10.53
CA LEU A 54 11.46 -4.75 -10.11
C LEU A 54 12.47 -4.70 -11.27
N SER A 55 12.57 -5.79 -12.03
CA SER A 55 13.42 -5.92 -13.23
C SER A 55 13.05 -4.89 -14.30
N SER A 56 11.76 -4.74 -14.60
CA SER A 56 11.27 -3.78 -15.58
C SER A 56 11.55 -2.33 -15.16
N ALA A 57 11.28 -1.97 -13.90
CA ALA A 57 11.59 -0.64 -13.38
C ALA A 57 13.10 -0.31 -13.46
N LEU A 58 13.97 -1.28 -13.16
CA LEU A 58 15.42 -1.10 -13.26
C LEU A 58 15.87 -0.92 -14.72
N LYS A 59 15.31 -1.70 -15.65
CA LYS A 59 15.59 -1.58 -17.10
C LYS A 59 15.12 -0.22 -17.63
N GLU A 60 13.93 0.23 -17.24
CA GLU A 60 13.39 1.53 -17.63
C GLU A 60 14.29 2.67 -17.15
N ARG A 61 14.67 2.69 -15.87
CA ARG A 61 15.62 3.70 -15.36
C ARG A 61 16.98 3.62 -16.05
N GLY A 62 17.48 2.42 -16.33
CA GLY A 62 18.72 2.24 -17.08
C GLY A 62 18.64 2.86 -18.48
N ALA A 63 17.53 2.68 -19.19
CA ALA A 63 17.30 3.26 -20.51
C ALA A 63 17.27 4.79 -20.45
N GLU A 64 16.55 5.38 -19.49
CA GLU A 64 16.47 6.84 -19.34
C GLU A 64 17.82 7.48 -19.01
N LEU A 65 18.62 6.86 -18.13
CA LEU A 65 19.99 7.32 -17.84
C LEU A 65 20.87 7.21 -19.09
N GLY A 66 20.73 6.13 -19.86
CA GLY A 66 21.41 5.96 -21.15
C GLY A 66 21.03 7.04 -22.16
N ASP A 67 19.75 7.41 -22.24
CA ASP A 67 19.25 8.46 -23.12
C ASP A 67 19.84 9.83 -22.78
N ILE A 68 20.01 10.14 -21.49
CA ILE A 68 20.64 11.39 -21.05
C ILE A 68 22.10 11.46 -21.54
N ILE A 69 22.86 10.38 -21.37
CA ILE A 69 24.26 10.29 -21.83
C ILE A 69 24.32 10.43 -23.35
N ASN A 70 23.43 9.73 -24.07
CA ASN A 70 23.42 9.75 -25.53
C ASN A 70 23.03 11.13 -26.08
N LYS A 71 22.08 11.83 -25.45
CA LYS A 71 21.71 13.22 -25.82
C LYS A 71 22.88 14.17 -25.64
N GLU A 72 23.61 14.09 -24.53
CA GLU A 72 24.77 14.95 -24.30
C GLU A 72 25.91 14.64 -25.29
N LYS A 73 26.15 13.35 -25.56
CA LYS A 73 27.10 12.92 -26.60
C LYS A 73 26.73 13.54 -27.96
N GLN A 74 25.49 13.37 -28.41
CA GLN A 74 25.01 13.92 -29.68
C GLN A 74 25.13 15.44 -29.75
N ARG A 75 24.81 16.13 -28.65
CA ARG A 75 24.95 17.59 -28.55
C ARG A 75 26.41 18.03 -28.74
N LYS A 76 27.36 17.35 -28.07
CA LYS A 76 28.79 17.64 -28.20
C LYS A 76 29.32 17.29 -29.60
N GLU A 77 28.92 16.15 -30.15
CA GLU A 77 29.30 15.73 -31.52
C GLU A 77 28.83 16.76 -32.55
N ALA A 78 27.55 17.17 -32.51
CA ALA A 78 27.01 18.17 -33.42
C ALA A 78 27.74 19.52 -33.34
N GLU A 79 28.13 19.93 -32.13
CA GLU A 79 28.89 21.17 -31.93
C GLU A 79 30.32 21.08 -32.48
N LEU A 80 30.99 19.94 -32.29
CA LEU A 80 32.31 19.69 -32.86
C LEU A 80 32.26 19.60 -34.40
N GLU A 81 31.26 18.92 -34.95
CA GLU A 81 31.06 18.84 -36.40
C GLU A 81 30.82 20.22 -37.02
N ARG A 82 30.00 21.05 -36.36
CA ARG A 82 29.79 22.45 -36.76
C ARG A 82 31.10 23.24 -36.76
N GLN A 83 31.89 23.16 -35.68
CA GLN A 83 33.19 23.82 -35.60
C GLN A 83 34.17 23.32 -36.67
N LEU A 84 34.18 22.01 -36.96
CA LEU A 84 35.01 21.43 -38.02
C LEU A 84 34.61 21.97 -39.40
N MET A 85 33.31 22.09 -39.69
CA MET A 85 32.83 22.65 -40.95
C MET A 85 33.26 24.11 -41.11
N GLU A 86 33.07 24.93 -40.08
CA GLU A 86 33.47 26.34 -40.07
C GLU A 86 34.99 26.50 -40.20
N GLY A 87 35.76 25.68 -39.48
CA GLY A 87 37.22 25.66 -39.54
C GLY A 87 37.73 25.27 -40.92
N ARG A 88 37.16 24.25 -41.56
CA ARG A 88 37.52 23.85 -42.94
C ARG A 88 37.23 24.95 -43.95
N PHE A 89 36.05 25.59 -43.85
CA PHE A 89 35.69 26.69 -44.75
C PHE A 89 36.64 27.88 -44.61
N ALA A 90 36.98 28.25 -43.37
CA ALA A 90 37.92 29.34 -43.12
C ALA A 90 39.34 29.01 -43.55
N LEU A 91 39.79 27.78 -43.35
CA LEU A 91 41.10 27.31 -43.82
C LEU A 91 41.20 27.43 -45.33
N LEU A 92 40.21 26.90 -46.07
CA LEU A 92 40.17 27.00 -47.53
C LEU A 92 40.20 28.46 -48.00
N SER A 93 39.37 29.32 -47.40
CA SER A 93 39.36 30.75 -47.73
C SER A 93 40.70 31.44 -47.45
N CYS A 94 41.41 31.03 -46.41
CA CYS A 94 42.74 31.53 -46.10
C CYS A 94 43.80 31.03 -47.08
N GLU A 95 43.75 29.76 -47.47
CA GLU A 95 44.65 29.17 -48.47
C GLU A 95 44.50 29.87 -49.82
N GLU A 96 43.26 30.09 -50.29
CA GLU A 96 42.98 30.84 -51.53
C GLU A 96 43.50 32.28 -51.47
N LEU A 97 43.31 32.97 -50.34
CA LEU A 97 43.82 34.34 -50.16
C LEU A 97 45.34 34.38 -50.12
N LEU A 98 45.97 33.39 -49.47
CA LEU A 98 47.42 33.27 -49.41
C LEU A 98 48.00 33.01 -50.80
N GLU A 99 47.37 32.12 -51.58
CA GLU A 99 47.77 31.85 -52.95
C GLU A 99 47.63 33.10 -53.84
N PHE A 100 46.49 33.80 -53.76
CA PHE A 100 46.28 35.05 -54.52
C PHE A 100 47.30 36.13 -54.15
N ALA A 101 47.66 36.25 -52.86
CA ALA A 101 48.71 37.16 -52.42
C ALA A 101 50.09 36.78 -52.97
N ASN A 102 50.45 35.49 -52.94
CA ASN A 102 51.72 35.02 -53.49
C ASN A 102 51.81 35.24 -55.01
N GLN A 103 50.74 34.99 -55.76
CA GLN A 103 50.70 35.25 -57.21
C GLN A 103 50.82 36.74 -57.51
N THR A 104 50.19 37.61 -56.72
CA THR A 104 50.27 39.07 -56.89
C THR A 104 51.71 39.59 -56.77
N LEU A 105 52.57 38.97 -55.95
CA LEU A 105 53.99 39.34 -55.85
C LEU A 105 54.78 39.14 -57.16
N SER A 106 54.26 38.34 -58.09
CA SER A 106 54.89 38.10 -59.40
C SER A 106 54.39 39.03 -60.52
N VAL A 107 53.41 39.90 -60.23
CA VAL A 107 52.85 40.85 -61.21
C VAL A 107 53.83 42.00 -61.44
N THR A 108 54.19 42.22 -62.71
CA THR A 108 55.13 43.27 -63.12
C THR A 108 54.47 44.60 -63.48
N ASN A 109 53.15 44.61 -63.75
CA ASN A 109 52.39 45.82 -64.05
C ASN A 109 51.96 46.52 -62.76
N GLU A 110 52.35 47.78 -62.59
CA GLU A 110 52.17 48.57 -61.37
C GLU A 110 50.69 48.86 -61.04
N GLU A 111 49.86 49.16 -62.04
CA GLU A 111 48.42 49.43 -61.83
C GLU A 111 47.65 48.15 -61.45
N GLU A 112 47.98 47.03 -62.09
CA GLU A 112 47.38 45.72 -61.81
C GLU A 112 47.79 45.23 -60.41
N PHE A 113 49.06 45.40 -60.05
CA PHE A 113 49.56 45.08 -58.71
C PHE A 113 48.83 45.88 -57.63
N PHE A 114 48.70 47.21 -57.80
CA PHE A 114 48.05 48.06 -56.81
C PHE A 114 46.56 47.70 -56.65
N THR A 115 45.91 47.33 -57.76
CA THR A 115 44.51 46.88 -57.76
C THR A 115 44.35 45.54 -57.03
N ALA A 116 45.18 44.54 -57.32
CA ALA A 116 45.16 43.23 -56.66
C ALA A 116 45.50 43.33 -55.16
N ALA A 117 46.52 44.13 -54.80
CA ALA A 117 46.91 44.38 -53.42
C ALA A 117 45.78 45.02 -52.60
N LYS A 118 45.02 45.96 -53.19
CA LYS A 118 43.83 46.54 -52.55
C LYS A 118 42.75 45.48 -52.27
N GLN A 119 42.48 44.59 -53.23
CA GLN A 119 41.51 43.51 -53.05
C GLN A 119 41.92 42.52 -51.95
N ILE A 120 43.21 42.14 -51.89
CA ILE A 120 43.74 41.28 -50.82
C ILE A 120 43.52 41.95 -49.46
N LYS A 121 43.89 43.23 -49.33
CA LYS A 121 43.72 43.99 -48.09
C LYS A 121 42.26 44.01 -47.62
N GLU A 122 41.31 44.23 -48.53
CA GLU A 122 39.89 44.22 -48.22
C GLU A 122 39.40 42.82 -47.80
N ARG A 123 39.81 41.77 -48.51
CA ARG A 123 39.40 40.38 -48.21
C ARG A 123 40.01 39.83 -46.93
N VAL A 124 41.29 40.12 -46.64
CA VAL A 124 41.98 39.70 -45.41
C VAL A 124 41.29 40.27 -44.16
N THR A 125 40.84 41.52 -44.22
CA THR A 125 40.16 42.17 -43.09
C THR A 125 38.82 41.49 -42.74
N MET A 126 38.19 40.87 -43.74
CA MET A 126 36.90 40.19 -43.60
C MET A 126 37.02 38.65 -43.57
N ALA A 127 38.24 38.10 -43.60
CA ALA A 127 38.44 36.66 -43.73
C ALA A 127 37.93 35.91 -42.48
N PRO A 128 37.13 34.84 -42.66
CA PRO A 128 36.56 34.07 -41.55
C PRO A 128 37.62 33.53 -40.58
N ALA A 129 38.81 33.19 -41.08
CA ALA A 129 39.89 32.59 -40.29
C ALA A 129 40.39 33.49 -39.15
N PHE A 130 40.37 34.82 -39.32
CA PHE A 130 40.81 35.76 -38.28
C PHE A 130 39.74 36.00 -37.19
N ARG A 131 38.53 35.47 -37.38
CA ARG A 131 37.40 35.63 -36.47
C ARG A 131 37.02 34.32 -35.77
N LEU A 132 37.63 33.20 -36.16
CA LEU A 132 37.37 31.89 -35.58
C LEU A 132 38.22 31.63 -34.33
N THR A 133 37.64 30.86 -33.42
CA THR A 133 38.34 30.36 -32.23
C THR A 133 38.98 29.00 -32.57
N THR A 134 40.26 28.82 -32.27
CA THR A 134 41.01 27.58 -32.54
C THR A 134 40.95 26.56 -31.40
N ARG A 135 40.18 26.84 -30.35
CA ARG A 135 39.93 25.92 -29.24
C ARG A 135 38.59 25.22 -29.43
N PRO A 136 38.49 23.91 -29.14
CA PRO A 136 37.22 23.21 -29.11
C PRO A 136 36.22 23.93 -28.19
N MET A 137 34.97 24.10 -28.66
CA MET A 137 33.89 24.74 -27.89
C MET A 137 33.30 23.81 -26.84
N VAL A 138 33.55 22.51 -26.95
CA VAL A 138 33.14 21.50 -25.96
C VAL A 138 34.33 20.60 -25.61
N SER A 139 34.34 20.08 -24.38
CA SER A 139 35.33 19.10 -23.93
C SER A 139 34.83 17.67 -24.06
N GLU A 140 35.75 16.71 -24.11
CA GLU A 140 35.45 15.27 -24.08
C GLU A 140 34.97 14.76 -22.71
N ASN A 141 35.07 15.58 -21.66
CA ASN A 141 34.77 15.16 -20.28
C ASN A 141 33.28 14.79 -20.10
N MET A 142 33.02 13.56 -19.65
CA MET A 142 31.70 13.03 -19.35
C MET A 142 31.61 12.44 -17.92
N SER A 143 32.58 12.73 -17.05
CA SER A 143 32.67 12.18 -15.68
C SER A 143 31.46 12.50 -14.80
N GLN A 144 30.71 13.58 -15.09
CA GLN A 144 29.48 13.90 -14.37
C GLN A 144 28.35 12.87 -14.54
N TYR A 145 28.49 11.92 -15.48
CA TYR A 145 27.53 10.82 -15.71
C TYR A 145 28.01 9.47 -15.15
N THR A 146 29.06 9.46 -14.32
CA THR A 146 29.45 8.24 -13.60
C THR A 146 28.35 7.82 -12.63
N VAL A 147 28.04 6.53 -12.61
CA VAL A 147 26.98 5.94 -11.78
C VAL A 147 27.57 5.03 -10.71
N ASP A 148 26.96 5.03 -9.54
CA ASP A 148 27.20 4.09 -8.43
C ASP A 148 25.84 3.56 -7.97
N PHE A 149 25.65 2.24 -8.01
CA PHE A 149 24.42 1.55 -7.61
C PHE A 149 24.63 0.65 -6.38
N SER A 150 25.63 0.97 -5.56
CA SER A 150 25.97 0.20 -4.35
C SER A 150 24.79 0.11 -3.37
N THR A 151 24.12 1.24 -3.10
CA THR A 151 22.99 1.30 -2.17
C THR A 151 21.77 0.51 -2.68
N GLU A 152 21.47 0.61 -3.97
CA GLU A 152 20.39 -0.13 -4.62
C GLU A 152 20.68 -1.63 -4.61
N ARG A 153 21.93 -2.02 -4.83
CA ARG A 153 22.36 -3.43 -4.72
C ARG A 153 22.18 -3.96 -3.30
N GLU A 154 22.53 -3.19 -2.28
CA GLU A 154 22.25 -3.58 -0.89
C GLU A 154 20.74 -3.68 -0.63
N GLY A 155 19.93 -2.79 -1.24
CA GLY A 155 18.47 -2.89 -1.23
C GLY A 155 17.97 -4.22 -1.81
N LEU A 156 18.53 -4.66 -2.93
CA LEU A 156 18.21 -5.96 -3.54
C LEU A 156 18.61 -7.15 -2.65
N GLN A 157 19.69 -7.03 -1.88
CA GLN A 157 20.08 -8.05 -0.90
C GLN A 157 19.14 -8.10 0.31
N ARG A 158 18.35 -7.05 0.52
CA ARG A 158 17.32 -6.96 1.57
C ARG A 158 15.92 -7.35 1.10
N LEU A 159 15.81 -8.12 0.02
CA LEU A 159 14.54 -8.71 -0.40
C LEU A 159 14.27 -9.98 0.42
N TYR A 160 13.19 -9.96 1.20
CA TYR A 160 12.75 -11.05 2.05
C TYR A 160 11.23 -11.25 1.93
N PHE A 161 10.74 -12.44 2.29
CA PHE A 161 9.30 -12.63 2.48
C PHE A 161 8.81 -11.76 3.64
N LEU A 162 7.60 -11.22 3.50
CA LEU A 162 6.99 -10.40 4.55
C LEU A 162 6.79 -11.27 5.82
N PRO A 163 7.36 -10.89 6.97
CA PRO A 163 7.17 -11.65 8.20
C PRO A 163 5.72 -11.54 8.65
N VAL A 164 5.23 -12.55 9.36
CA VAL A 164 3.91 -12.49 9.97
C VAL A 164 3.93 -11.39 11.05
N PRO A 165 2.98 -10.45 11.05
CA PRO A 165 2.93 -9.41 12.07
C PRO A 165 2.83 -10.00 13.48
N GLY A 166 3.52 -9.39 14.44
CA GLY A 166 3.38 -9.72 15.86
C GLY A 166 1.96 -9.45 16.38
N SER A 167 1.55 -10.16 17.43
CA SER A 167 0.30 -9.86 18.12
C SER A 167 0.39 -8.48 18.76
N PRO A 168 -0.56 -7.56 18.50
CA PRO A 168 -0.56 -6.24 19.15
C PRO A 168 -0.88 -6.38 20.64
N GLU A 169 -0.48 -5.40 21.44
CA GLU A 169 -0.79 -5.35 22.86
C GLU A 169 -1.86 -4.30 23.15
N ILE A 170 -2.99 -4.71 23.74
CA ILE A 170 -4.06 -3.77 24.10
C ILE A 170 -3.60 -2.93 25.29
N ASP A 171 -3.52 -1.62 25.06
CA ASP A 171 -3.14 -0.64 26.07
C ASP A 171 -4.37 -0.25 26.89
N THR A 172 -4.62 -1.01 27.94
CA THR A 172 -5.77 -0.82 28.84
C THR A 172 -5.84 0.59 29.44
N SER A 173 -4.70 1.28 29.59
CA SER A 173 -4.65 2.65 30.12
C SER A 173 -5.23 3.69 29.16
N ARG A 174 -5.17 3.42 27.85
CA ARG A 174 -5.72 4.26 26.77
C ARG A 174 -7.10 3.80 26.30
N CYS A 175 -7.58 2.68 26.85
CA CYS A 175 -8.93 2.20 26.60
C CYS A 175 -9.93 2.92 27.50
N ALA A 176 -11.14 3.16 26.99
CA ALA A 176 -12.19 3.85 27.75
C ALA A 176 -13.56 3.30 27.40
N VAL A 177 -14.38 3.08 28.42
CA VAL A 177 -15.79 2.74 28.30
C VAL A 177 -16.60 3.97 28.72
N ARG A 178 -17.41 4.54 27.83
CA ARG A 178 -18.25 5.73 28.09
C ARG A 178 -19.59 5.61 27.37
N ASP A 179 -20.67 5.86 28.09
CA ASP A 179 -22.05 5.79 27.59
C ASP A 179 -22.39 4.44 26.93
N ASN A 180 -22.42 4.41 25.59
CA ASN A 180 -22.70 3.24 24.75
C ASN A 180 -21.53 2.98 23.78
N VAL A 181 -20.33 3.38 24.18
CA VAL A 181 -19.14 3.43 23.35
C VAL A 181 -17.94 2.86 24.09
N ILE A 182 -17.15 2.04 23.40
CA ILE A 182 -15.88 1.53 23.89
C ILE A 182 -14.78 1.99 22.93
N THR A 183 -13.83 2.77 23.46
CA THR A 183 -12.59 3.10 22.76
C THR A 183 -11.53 2.08 23.16
N VAL A 184 -11.01 1.35 22.18
CA VAL A 184 -9.93 0.36 22.35
C VAL A 184 -8.68 0.91 21.69
N ALA A 185 -7.57 0.93 22.42
CA ALA A 185 -6.27 1.33 21.91
C ALA A 185 -5.25 0.21 22.14
N TRP A 186 -4.30 0.09 21.23
CA TRP A 186 -3.22 -0.89 21.32
C TRP A 186 -1.88 -0.26 20.93
N GLN A 187 -0.83 -1.03 21.16
CA GLN A 187 0.52 -0.76 20.69
C GLN A 187 0.95 -1.91 19.77
N PRO A 188 1.57 -1.60 18.62
CA PRO A 188 2.19 -2.61 17.78
C PRO A 188 3.43 -3.18 18.46
N ILE A 189 3.60 -4.50 18.40
CA ILE A 189 4.82 -5.19 18.85
C ILE A 189 5.65 -5.50 17.60
N GLY A 190 6.92 -5.11 17.59
CA GLY A 190 7.86 -5.43 16.50
C GLY A 190 8.07 -4.33 15.44
N GLU A 191 7.67 -3.08 15.69
CA GLU A 191 7.95 -1.93 14.81
C GLU A 191 9.43 -1.46 14.81
N THR A 192 10.36 -2.24 15.36
CA THR A 192 11.77 -2.01 15.03
C THR A 192 11.98 -2.42 13.58
N ALA A 193 12.32 -1.43 12.75
CA ALA A 193 12.54 -1.50 11.31
C ALA A 193 13.53 -2.60 10.82
N GLU A 194 14.10 -3.37 11.73
CA GLU A 194 15.02 -4.47 11.47
C GLU A 194 14.35 -5.86 11.47
N ASP A 195 13.12 -6.03 11.99
CA ASP A 195 12.54 -7.39 12.17
C ASP A 195 11.03 -7.52 11.83
N GLY A 196 10.28 -6.41 11.77
CA GLY A 196 8.84 -6.40 11.46
C GLY A 196 8.53 -5.75 10.12
N GLY A 197 7.94 -6.50 9.18
CA GLY A 197 7.36 -5.94 7.96
C GLY A 197 6.22 -4.95 8.30
N PRO A 198 5.93 -3.98 7.42
CA PRO A 198 4.99 -2.91 7.73
C PRO A 198 3.58 -3.47 7.98
N ILE A 199 3.03 -3.18 9.17
CA ILE A 199 1.63 -3.47 9.46
C ILE A 199 0.79 -2.54 8.59
N GLU A 200 -0.09 -3.09 7.76
CA GLU A 200 -0.94 -2.29 6.88
C GLU A 200 -2.27 -1.95 7.57
N ARG A 201 -2.85 -2.93 8.28
CA ARG A 201 -4.20 -2.83 8.86
C ARG A 201 -4.31 -3.68 10.12
N TYR A 202 -5.27 -3.32 10.97
CA TYR A 202 -5.69 -4.09 12.13
C TYR A 202 -7.11 -4.60 11.95
N GLU A 203 -7.37 -5.72 12.62
CA GLU A 203 -8.69 -6.32 12.73
C GLU A 203 -9.00 -6.48 14.22
N LEU A 204 -10.08 -5.84 14.65
CA LEU A 204 -10.57 -5.96 16.01
C LEU A 204 -11.79 -6.89 16.04
N GLU A 205 -11.80 -7.79 16.99
CA GLU A 205 -12.95 -8.62 17.31
C GLU A 205 -13.42 -8.33 18.73
N TYR A 206 -14.73 -8.26 18.92
CA TYR A 206 -15.33 -8.11 20.24
C TYR A 206 -16.55 -9.02 20.44
N ARG A 207 -16.84 -9.31 21.70
CA ARG A 207 -18.04 -10.05 22.10
C ARG A 207 -18.52 -9.62 23.47
N LYS A 208 -19.82 -9.72 23.69
CA LYS A 208 -20.48 -9.42 24.96
C LYS A 208 -20.53 -10.66 25.86
N THR A 209 -20.29 -10.52 27.16
CA THR A 209 -20.32 -11.63 28.12
C THR A 209 -20.70 -11.18 29.52
N ASN A 210 -21.42 -12.04 30.25
CA ASN A 210 -21.70 -11.87 31.69
C ASN A 210 -20.69 -12.60 32.56
N CYS A 211 -19.83 -13.41 31.96
CA CYS A 211 -18.79 -14.16 32.65
C CYS A 211 -17.46 -13.41 32.51
N ASP A 212 -16.83 -13.12 33.64
CA ASP A 212 -15.46 -12.61 33.74
C ASP A 212 -14.43 -13.66 33.25
N ASN A 213 -14.83 -14.94 33.24
CA ASN A 213 -13.94 -16.04 32.88
C ASN A 213 -13.82 -16.22 31.35
N LEU A 214 -12.76 -15.62 30.77
CA LEU A 214 -12.44 -15.59 29.33
C LEU A 214 -12.42 -16.97 28.65
N LEU A 215 -12.17 -18.04 29.41
CA LEU A 215 -12.01 -19.42 28.95
C LEU A 215 -13.31 -20.24 28.85
N ARG A 216 -14.42 -19.78 29.45
CA ARG A 216 -15.64 -20.61 29.59
C ARG A 216 -16.78 -20.28 28.61
N VAL A 217 -16.60 -19.29 27.73
CA VAL A 217 -17.64 -18.88 26.79
C VAL A 217 -17.48 -19.65 25.47
N THR A 218 -17.95 -20.89 25.45
CA THR A 218 -18.17 -21.68 24.25
C THR A 218 -19.52 -21.30 23.63
N GLY A 219 -19.50 -20.72 22.41
CA GLY A 219 -20.71 -20.54 21.59
C GLY A 219 -21.12 -19.11 21.21
N ALA A 220 -20.43 -18.06 21.67
CA ALA A 220 -20.70 -16.67 21.22
C ALA A 220 -19.85 -16.30 19.99
N CYS A 221 -20.51 -15.81 18.92
CA CYS A 221 -19.85 -15.31 17.72
C CYS A 221 -19.14 -13.97 18.01
N TRP A 222 -17.94 -13.79 17.47
CA TRP A 222 -17.23 -12.51 17.57
C TRP A 222 -17.77 -11.53 16.53
N GLU A 223 -18.07 -10.30 16.96
CA GLU A 223 -18.31 -9.18 16.07
C GLU A 223 -16.97 -8.60 15.61
N LYS A 224 -16.85 -8.24 14.33
CA LYS A 224 -15.57 -7.95 13.69
C LYS A 224 -15.56 -6.56 13.03
N ILE A 225 -14.48 -5.82 13.27
CA ILE A 225 -14.17 -4.54 12.65
C ILE A 225 -12.85 -4.70 11.88
N CYS A 226 -12.91 -4.57 10.55
CA CYS A 226 -11.78 -4.71 9.65
C CYS A 226 -11.14 -3.36 9.30
N ASP A 227 -10.00 -3.43 8.62
CA ASP A 227 -9.38 -2.32 7.88
C ASP A 227 -9.06 -1.09 8.74
N ILE A 228 -8.76 -1.31 10.01
CA ILE A 228 -8.39 -0.25 10.93
C ILE A 228 -6.93 0.15 10.66
N LYS A 229 -6.68 1.40 10.28
CA LYS A 229 -5.32 1.89 9.99
C LYS A 229 -4.60 2.46 11.21
N ASN A 230 -5.36 2.90 12.21
CA ASN A 230 -4.82 3.52 13.42
C ASN A 230 -4.67 2.47 14.52
N THR A 231 -3.87 2.76 15.55
CA THR A 231 -3.72 1.89 16.72
C THR A 231 -4.83 2.10 17.77
N GLN A 232 -5.99 2.60 17.34
CA GLN A 232 -7.14 2.87 18.17
C GLN A 232 -8.41 2.82 17.31
N VAL A 233 -9.47 2.23 17.87
CA VAL A 233 -10.80 2.22 17.26
C VAL A 233 -11.87 2.44 18.32
N THR A 234 -12.99 2.99 17.89
CA THR A 234 -14.15 3.24 18.75
C THR A 234 -15.31 2.37 18.29
N ILE A 235 -15.76 1.48 19.17
CA ILE A 235 -16.94 0.61 19.00
C ILE A 235 -18.14 1.38 19.53
N SER A 236 -19.06 1.76 18.66
CA SER A 236 -20.23 2.59 19.00
C SER A 236 -21.54 1.82 18.88
N GLY A 237 -22.62 2.36 19.47
CA GLY A 237 -23.95 1.73 19.41
C GLY A 237 -24.10 0.47 20.26
N LEU A 238 -23.20 0.26 21.22
CA LEU A 238 -23.24 -0.89 22.10
C LEU A 238 -24.38 -0.74 23.10
N LYS A 239 -25.27 -1.73 23.15
CA LYS A 239 -26.15 -1.92 24.30
C LYS A 239 -25.34 -2.59 25.40
N PHE A 240 -25.21 -1.97 26.56
CA PHE A 240 -24.52 -2.56 27.71
C PHE A 240 -25.48 -3.46 28.52
N ASP A 241 -26.01 -4.47 27.84
CA ASP A 241 -26.89 -5.52 28.38
C ASP A 241 -26.14 -6.69 29.04
N THR A 242 -24.80 -6.58 29.09
CA THR A 242 -23.91 -7.55 29.74
C THR A 242 -22.88 -6.83 30.60
N LEU A 243 -22.23 -7.56 31.51
CA LEU A 243 -21.24 -6.98 32.44
C LEU A 243 -19.89 -6.65 31.79
N PHE A 244 -19.52 -7.38 30.73
CA PHE A 244 -18.24 -7.21 30.07
C PHE A 244 -18.36 -7.27 28.56
N VAL A 245 -17.52 -6.48 27.90
CA VAL A 245 -17.19 -6.65 26.48
C VAL A 245 -15.75 -7.10 26.39
N VAL A 246 -15.54 -8.29 25.85
CA VAL A 246 -14.20 -8.84 25.59
C VAL A 246 -13.77 -8.41 24.21
N VAL A 247 -12.58 -7.83 24.11
CA VAL A 247 -11.99 -7.36 22.85
C VAL A 247 -10.64 -8.03 22.61
N ARG A 248 -10.32 -8.30 21.35
CA ARG A 248 -9.01 -8.76 20.90
C ARG A 248 -8.67 -8.12 19.56
N VAL A 249 -7.40 -7.86 19.30
CA VAL A 249 -6.97 -7.21 18.06
C VAL A 249 -5.82 -7.99 17.43
N ARG A 250 -5.77 -8.05 16.10
CA ARG A 250 -4.61 -8.59 15.37
C ARG A 250 -4.13 -7.62 14.31
N ALA A 251 -2.85 -7.70 13.99
CA ALA A 251 -2.25 -6.98 12.87
C ALA A 251 -2.30 -7.83 11.58
N ARG A 252 -2.39 -7.15 10.43
CA ARG A 252 -2.32 -7.74 9.09
C ARG A 252 -1.35 -6.93 8.22
N ASN A 253 -0.58 -7.63 7.41
CA ASN A 253 0.17 -7.05 6.30
C ASN A 253 -0.34 -7.63 4.97
N LYS A 254 0.32 -7.27 3.86
CA LYS A 254 -0.05 -7.73 2.51
C LYS A 254 -0.12 -9.25 2.37
N ALA A 255 0.69 -10.00 3.15
CA ALA A 255 0.86 -11.44 2.99
C ALA A 255 0.09 -12.28 4.04
N ALA A 256 -0.01 -11.79 5.27
CA ALA A 256 -0.46 -12.59 6.40
C ALA A 256 -1.21 -11.80 7.48
N ALA A 257 -1.98 -12.54 8.26
CA ALA A 257 -2.55 -12.06 9.52
C ALA A 257 -1.73 -12.61 10.69
N GLY A 258 -1.35 -11.72 11.59
CA GLY A 258 -0.78 -12.11 12.87
C GLY A 258 -1.80 -12.78 13.79
N GLU A 259 -1.30 -13.29 14.90
CA GLU A 259 -2.14 -13.78 15.98
C GLU A 259 -2.90 -12.62 16.64
N PHE A 260 -4.01 -12.97 17.29
CA PHE A 260 -4.74 -12.02 18.12
C PHE A 260 -3.95 -11.73 19.39
N SER A 261 -4.10 -10.49 19.87
CA SER A 261 -3.71 -10.07 21.21
C SER A 261 -4.37 -10.96 22.27
N GLU A 262 -3.78 -10.98 23.46
CA GLU A 262 -4.48 -11.48 24.64
C GLU A 262 -5.84 -10.76 24.77
N PRO A 263 -6.96 -11.50 24.92
CA PRO A 263 -8.27 -10.87 25.02
C PRO A 263 -8.41 -10.06 26.31
N VAL A 264 -8.88 -8.82 26.18
CA VAL A 264 -9.11 -7.92 27.31
C VAL A 264 -10.61 -7.78 27.56
N ALA A 265 -11.05 -8.09 28.79
CA ALA A 265 -12.40 -7.83 29.23
C ALA A 265 -12.53 -6.38 29.71
N MET A 266 -13.43 -5.62 29.09
CA MET A 266 -13.77 -4.26 29.48
C MET A 266 -15.10 -4.27 30.21
N GLU A 267 -15.10 -3.78 31.45
CA GLU A 267 -16.31 -3.71 32.27
C GLU A 267 -17.28 -2.65 31.72
N THR A 268 -18.48 -3.08 31.34
CA THR A 268 -19.56 -2.21 30.89
C THR A 268 -20.49 -1.91 32.04
N ARG A 269 -20.07 -0.97 32.90
CA ARG A 269 -20.88 -0.50 34.03
C ARG A 269 -22.10 0.29 33.53
N ALA A 270 -23.15 -0.41 33.15
CA ALA A 270 -24.44 0.18 32.82
C ALA A 270 -25.28 0.37 34.08
N PHE A 271 -25.81 1.57 34.26
CA PHE A 271 -26.98 1.75 35.10
C PHE A 271 -28.20 1.34 34.28
N ASN A 272 -28.64 0.10 34.44
CA ASN A 272 -29.91 -0.34 33.87
C ASN A 272 -31.04 0.30 34.70
N PHE A 273 -31.64 1.37 34.17
CA PHE A 273 -32.84 1.95 34.74
C PHE A 273 -34.06 1.34 34.05
N GLY A 274 -34.99 0.83 34.86
CA GLY A 274 -36.30 0.39 34.40
C GLY A 274 -37.36 1.43 34.77
N PHE A 275 -38.45 1.43 34.03
CA PHE A 275 -39.62 2.21 34.43
C PHE A 275 -40.33 1.49 35.59
N ASP A 276 -40.55 2.20 36.70
CA ASP A 276 -41.34 1.67 37.82
C ASP A 276 -42.81 2.04 37.64
N ALA A 277 -43.61 1.05 37.28
CA ALA A 277 -45.06 1.18 37.13
C ALA A 277 -45.75 1.71 38.39
N ALA A 278 -45.19 1.48 39.60
CA ALA A 278 -45.77 1.97 40.85
C ALA A 278 -45.63 3.49 41.03
N THR A 279 -44.66 4.10 40.34
CA THR A 279 -44.43 5.56 40.34
C THR A 279 -45.02 6.27 39.13
N ALA A 280 -45.58 5.51 38.18
CA ALA A 280 -46.15 6.05 36.96
C ALA A 280 -47.46 6.81 37.25
N HIS A 281 -47.69 7.89 36.48
CA HIS A 281 -48.96 8.61 36.51
C HIS A 281 -50.13 7.68 36.11
N ALA A 282 -51.34 7.90 36.63
CA ALA A 282 -52.50 7.02 36.42
C ALA A 282 -52.95 6.90 34.94
N GLU A 283 -52.51 7.83 34.09
CA GLU A 283 -52.72 7.80 32.63
C GLU A 283 -51.55 7.22 31.85
N LEU A 284 -50.49 6.77 32.53
CA LEU A 284 -49.32 6.17 31.90
C LEU A 284 -49.27 4.70 32.31
N LYS A 285 -49.30 3.82 31.32
CA LYS A 285 -49.14 2.41 31.51
C LYS A 285 -47.74 2.01 31.10
N VAL A 286 -46.99 1.51 32.07
CA VAL A 286 -45.63 1.02 31.90
C VAL A 286 -45.69 -0.49 31.65
N GLN A 287 -45.10 -0.95 30.55
CA GLN A 287 -44.93 -2.37 30.25
C GLN A 287 -43.51 -2.62 29.74
N GLY A 288 -42.66 -3.21 30.60
CA GLY A 288 -41.23 -3.35 30.32
C GLY A 288 -40.59 -1.97 30.09
N ASP A 289 -39.93 -1.81 28.94
CA ASP A 289 -39.27 -0.54 28.56
C ASP A 289 -40.18 0.39 27.72
N THR A 290 -41.49 0.13 27.69
CA THR A 290 -42.45 0.92 26.90
C THR A 290 -43.45 1.63 27.80
N ILE A 291 -43.70 2.90 27.52
CA ILE A 291 -44.74 3.71 28.17
C ILE A 291 -45.82 4.00 27.14
N THR A 292 -47.06 3.62 27.46
CA THR A 292 -48.23 3.98 26.65
C THR A 292 -49.12 4.92 27.45
N TRP A 293 -49.53 6.02 26.82
CA TRP A 293 -50.51 6.93 27.40
C TRP A 293 -51.92 6.39 27.19
N GLU A 294 -52.61 6.11 28.29
CA GLU A 294 -54.02 5.70 28.36
C GLU A 294 -54.79 6.79 29.13
N PRO A 295 -55.36 7.80 28.43
CA PRO A 295 -56.07 8.89 29.10
C PRO A 295 -57.26 8.34 29.88
N GLN A 296 -57.30 8.63 31.19
CA GLN A 296 -58.51 8.40 31.99
C GLN A 296 -59.44 9.58 31.74
N GLY A 297 -60.32 9.42 30.75
CA GLY A 297 -61.24 10.45 30.30
C GLY A 297 -61.91 11.19 31.47
N VAL A 298 -61.58 12.48 31.61
CA VAL A 298 -62.25 13.37 32.56
C VAL A 298 -63.71 13.49 32.12
N LYS A 299 -64.64 12.91 32.88
CA LYS A 299 -66.08 13.18 32.71
C LYS A 299 -66.33 14.64 33.08
N GLY A 300 -66.45 15.51 32.08
CA GLY A 300 -66.72 16.93 32.28
C GLY A 300 -67.36 17.59 31.06
N HIS A 301 -68.71 17.61 31.08
CA HIS A 301 -69.62 18.51 30.35
C HIS A 301 -69.60 18.53 28.80
N GLU A 302 -70.55 17.80 28.19
CA GLU A 302 -71.16 18.23 26.94
C GLU A 302 -72.02 19.49 27.19
N ALA A 303 -71.92 20.49 26.31
CA ALA A 303 -73.06 20.92 25.50
C ALA A 303 -72.70 22.09 24.56
N ARG A 304 -73.22 21.97 23.33
CA ARG A 304 -73.46 23.00 22.29
C ARG A 304 -72.28 23.32 21.37
N LEU A 305 -72.39 22.91 20.11
CA LEU A 305 -72.96 23.77 19.06
C LEU A 305 -73.12 23.05 17.70
N ARG A 306 -74.38 23.01 17.27
CA ARG A 306 -74.90 23.18 15.90
C ARG A 306 -74.29 22.39 14.74
N SER A 307 -75.10 21.42 14.32
CA SER A 307 -75.30 20.98 12.94
C SER A 307 -75.42 22.16 11.97
N LYS A 308 -74.69 22.10 10.85
CA LYS A 308 -75.03 22.84 9.63
C LYS A 308 -75.16 21.81 8.51
N ASP A 309 -76.41 21.57 8.14
CA ASP A 309 -76.81 20.82 6.97
C ASP A 309 -76.19 21.43 5.71
N ASN A 310 -75.67 20.58 4.83
CA ASN A 310 -75.50 20.88 3.41
C ASN A 310 -76.06 19.68 2.63
N LYS A 311 -77.18 19.89 1.95
CA LYS A 311 -77.60 19.05 0.83
C LYS A 311 -77.91 19.96 -0.36
N SER A 312 -77.56 19.42 -1.52
CA SER A 312 -77.82 19.86 -2.89
C SER A 312 -79.23 20.38 -3.14
#